data_AF-A0A2T4KYU5-F1
#
_entry.id   AF-A0A2T4KYU5-F1
#
_cell.length_a   1.000
_cell.length_b   1.000
_cell.length_c   1.000
_cell.angle_alpha   90.00
_cell.angle_beta   90.00
_cell.angle_gamma   90.00
#
_symmetry.space_group_name_H-M   'P 1'
#
loop_
_entity.id
_entity.type
_entity.pdbx_description
1 polymer ?
#
loop_
_entity_poly.entity_id
_entity_poly.type
_entity_poly.pdbx_seq_one_letter_code
_entity_poly.pdbx_strand_id
1 'polypeptide(L)'
;MNKIYKSINLEQLKMQIDKDNNINKPVAYDLIEELNFMKETMNELKNTVRTHGATYIFRQGEQEYLKESPAMKSYNTTVSKYNATLKQLLSLLPQEVEESDAFMDFVTNG
;
A
#
# COMPACT_ATOMS: atom_id res chain seq x y z
N MET A 1 -2.97 -19.83 1.36
CA MET A 1 -2.27 -19.44 2.62
C MET A 1 -1.99 -17.95 2.57
N ASN A 2 -2.71 -17.13 3.33
CA ASN A 2 -2.45 -15.69 3.40
C ASN A 2 -1.09 -15.49 4.09
N LYS A 3 -0.03 -15.26 3.31
CA LYS A 3 1.24 -14.75 3.85
C LYS A 3 0.92 -13.42 4.51
N ILE A 4 0.89 -13.41 5.83
CA ILE A 4 0.90 -12.19 6.62
C ILE A 4 2.27 -11.57 6.36
N TYR A 5 2.35 -10.69 5.37
CA TYR A 5 3.58 -9.99 5.05
C TYR A 5 3.98 -9.18 6.28
N LYS A 6 5.03 -9.63 6.99
CA LYS A 6 5.90 -8.74 7.76
C LYS A 6 6.15 -7.53 6.86
N SER A 7 5.97 -6.32 7.40
CA SER A 7 6.02 -5.03 6.68
C SER A 7 6.83 -5.09 5.39
N ILE A 8 6.19 -4.79 4.26
CA ILE A 8 6.82 -4.87 2.94
C ILE A 8 8.12 -4.06 2.93
N ASN A 9 9.19 -4.73 2.53
CA ASN A 9 10.52 -4.15 2.43
C ASN A 9 10.71 -3.61 1.02
N LEU A 10 10.53 -2.31 0.85
CA LEU A 10 10.61 -1.63 -0.44
C LEU A 10 12.02 -1.68 -1.03
N GLU A 11 13.06 -1.74 -0.21
CA GLU A 11 14.45 -1.93 -0.68
C GLU A 11 14.65 -3.31 -1.29
N GLN A 12 14.13 -4.36 -0.66
CA GLN A 12 14.17 -5.71 -1.21
C GLN A 12 13.38 -5.82 -2.52
N LEU A 13 12.22 -5.16 -2.58
CA LEU A 13 11.42 -5.10 -3.78
C LEU A 13 12.14 -4.35 -4.91
N LYS A 14 12.80 -3.23 -4.60
CA LYS A 14 13.64 -2.50 -5.54
C LYS A 14 14.77 -3.39 -6.09
N MET A 15 15.46 -4.13 -5.23
CA MET A 15 16.51 -5.06 -5.68
C MET A 15 16.00 -6.16 -6.63
N GLN A 16 14.75 -6.60 -6.46
CA GLN A 16 14.13 -7.55 -7.40
C GLN A 16 13.83 -6.89 -8.74
N ILE A 17 13.26 -5.68 -8.70
CA ILE A 17 12.96 -4.88 -9.91
C ILE A 17 14.24 -4.53 -10.68
N ASP A 18 15.34 -4.21 -9.99
CA ASP A 18 16.63 -3.92 -10.61
C ASP A 18 17.16 -5.12 -11.43
N LYS A 19 16.90 -6.35 -10.96
CA LYS A 19 17.34 -7.60 -11.60
C LYS A 19 16.48 -8.02 -12.79
N ASP A 20 15.23 -7.57 -12.85
CA ASP A 20 14.29 -7.93 -13.92
C ASP A 20 14.37 -6.90 -15.07
N ASN A 21 14.63 -7.37 -16.29
CA ASN A 21 14.71 -6.51 -17.47
C ASN A 21 13.35 -6.30 -18.15
N ASN A 22 12.33 -7.04 -17.76
CA ASN A 22 10.98 -6.97 -18.34
C ASN A 22 10.05 -6.00 -17.60
N ILE A 23 10.54 -5.39 -16.51
CA ILE A 23 9.77 -4.42 -15.72
C ILE A 23 10.06 -3.00 -16.21
N ASN A 24 9.01 -2.18 -16.27
CA ASN A 24 9.14 -0.74 -16.49
C ASN A 24 9.75 -0.07 -15.23
N LYS A 25 11.08 -0.06 -15.17
CA LYS A 25 11.87 0.45 -14.03
C LYS A 25 11.54 1.91 -13.65
N PRO A 26 11.45 2.87 -14.58
CA PRO A 26 11.06 4.24 -14.24
C PRO A 26 9.74 4.32 -13.45
N VAL A 27 8.68 3.67 -13.96
CA VAL A 27 7.37 3.66 -13.28
C VAL A 27 7.45 2.97 -11.92
N ALA A 28 8.19 1.86 -11.84
CA ALA A 28 8.40 1.17 -10.57
C ALA A 28 9.13 2.03 -9.52
N TYR A 29 10.13 2.81 -9.93
CA TYR A 29 10.88 3.69 -9.03
C TYR A 29 10.01 4.83 -8.52
N ASP A 30 9.24 5.49 -9.39
CA ASP A 30 8.29 6.54 -8.98
C ASP A 30 7.28 5.99 -7.95
N LEU A 31 6.75 4.78 -8.16
CA LEU A 31 5.84 4.14 -7.22
C LEU A 31 6.53 3.81 -5.88
N ILE A 32 7.79 3.37 -5.88
CA ILE A 32 8.57 3.11 -4.66
C ILE A 32 8.81 4.40 -3.87
N GLU A 33 9.15 5.50 -4.56
CA GLU A 33 9.35 6.81 -3.94
C GLU A 33 8.06 7.27 -3.24
N GLU A 34 6.93 7.23 -3.94
CA GLU A 34 5.62 7.57 -3.36
C GLU A 34 5.24 6.67 -2.17
N LEU A 35 5.54 5.37 -2.24
CA LEU A 35 5.32 4.45 -1.12
C LEU A 35 6.18 4.79 0.09
N ASN A 36 7.45 5.17 -0.11
CA ASN A 36 8.34 5.60 0.97
C ASN A 36 7.81 6.88 1.63
N PHE A 37 7.48 7.90 0.82
CA PHE A 37 6.92 9.15 1.31
C PHE A 37 5.62 8.94 2.11
N MET A 38 4.68 8.15 1.58
CA MET A 38 3.44 7.83 2.28
C MET A 38 3.68 7.04 3.58
N LYS A 39 4.68 6.16 3.62
CA LYS A 39 5.02 5.38 4.81
C LYS A 39 5.54 6.28 5.93
N GLU A 40 6.42 7.22 5.61
CA GLU A 40 6.91 8.24 6.55
C GLU A 40 5.77 9.13 7.05
N THR A 41 4.97 9.65 6.12
CA THR A 41 3.78 10.46 6.43
C THR A 41 2.82 9.74 7.38
N MET A 42 2.54 8.46 7.12
CA MET A 42 1.68 7.65 8.00
C MET A 42 2.27 7.46 9.40
N ASN A 43 3.60 7.38 9.54
CA ASN A 43 4.22 7.28 10.86
C ASN A 43 4.06 8.58 11.66
N GLU A 44 4.22 9.74 11.03
CA GLU A 44 3.98 11.04 11.65
C GLU A 44 2.52 11.22 12.07
N LEU A 45 1.58 10.84 11.19
CA LEU A 45 0.15 10.89 11.48
C LEU A 45 -0.22 9.96 12.65
N LYS A 46 0.33 8.74 12.69
CA LYS A 46 0.14 7.81 13.83
C LYS A 46 0.66 8.40 15.13
N ASN A 47 1.81 9.08 15.10
CA ASN A 47 2.35 9.73 16.29
C ASN A 47 1.44 10.86 16.75
N THR A 48 0.95 11.70 15.83
CA THR A 48 -0.02 12.75 16.15
C THR A 48 -1.30 12.17 16.78
N VAL A 49 -1.83 11.08 16.22
CA VAL A 49 -3.02 10.39 16.76
C VAL A 49 -2.77 9.78 18.13
N ARG A 50 -1.59 9.19 18.37
CA ARG A 50 -1.22 8.65 19.70
C ARG A 50 -1.11 9.75 20.75
N THR A 51 -0.61 10.92 20.38
CA THR A 51 -0.43 12.05 21.29
C THR A 51 -1.74 12.79 21.58
N HIS A 52 -2.57 13.03 20.57
CA HIS A 52 -3.74 13.92 20.67
C HIS A 52 -5.09 13.19 20.61
N GLY A 53 -5.08 11.88 20.34
CA GLY A 53 -6.27 11.06 20.16
C GLY A 53 -6.73 10.96 18.70
N ALA A 54 -7.43 9.87 18.40
CA ALA A 54 -8.10 9.64 17.12
C ALA A 54 -9.35 10.51 16.95
N THR A 55 -9.87 11.05 18.06
CA THR A 55 -11.05 11.91 18.11
C THR A 55 -10.80 13.04 19.10
N TYR A 56 -11.49 14.16 18.89
CA TYR A 56 -11.48 15.30 19.80
C TYR A 56 -12.89 15.84 19.99
N ILE A 57 -13.11 16.52 21.11
CA ILE A 57 -14.36 17.22 21.38
C ILE A 57 -14.36 18.54 20.60
N PHE A 58 -15.31 18.69 19.68
CA PHE A 58 -15.54 19.93 18.96
C PHE A 58 -16.68 20.70 19.62
N ARG A 59 -16.43 21.99 19.89
CA ARG A 59 -17.39 22.90 20.50
C ARG A 59 -17.70 24.06 19.56
N GLN A 60 -18.99 24.33 19.37
CA GLN A 60 -19.47 25.49 18.61
C GLN A 60 -20.69 26.08 19.31
N GLY A 61 -20.50 27.23 19.98
CA GLY A 61 -21.51 27.78 20.88
C GLY A 61 -21.82 26.79 22.01
N GLU A 62 -23.10 26.46 22.18
CA GLU A 62 -23.57 25.50 23.18
C GLU A 62 -23.48 24.03 22.70
N GLN A 63 -23.21 23.79 21.41
CA GLN A 63 -23.13 22.44 20.87
C GLN A 63 -21.76 21.82 21.12
N GLU A 64 -21.75 20.56 21.57
CA GLU A 64 -20.55 19.75 21.78
C GLU A 64 -20.74 18.36 21.18
N TYR A 65 -19.79 17.92 20.36
CA TYR A 65 -19.79 16.56 19.82
C TYR A 65 -18.38 16.01 19.58
N LEU A 66 -18.27 14.68 19.57
CA LEU A 66 -17.03 13.99 19.26
C LEU A 66 -16.79 14.00 17.74
N LYS A 67 -15.61 14.43 17.32
CA LYS A 67 -15.20 14.48 15.91
C LYS A 67 -13.91 13.72 15.69
N GLU A 68 -13.79 13.04 14.55
CA GLU A 68 -12.53 12.43 14.12
C GLU A 68 -11.43 13.49 13.98
N SER A 69 -10.23 13.21 14.49
CA SER A 69 -9.10 14.13 14.38
C SER A 69 -8.65 14.25 12.92
N PRO A 70 -8.20 15.45 12.47
CA PRO A 70 -7.69 15.62 11.12
C PRO A 70 -6.55 14.64 10.80
N ALA A 71 -5.69 14.36 11.78
CA ALA A 71 -4.61 13.40 11.63
C ALA A 71 -5.11 11.97 11.38
N MET A 72 -6.16 11.53 12.10
CA MET A 72 -6.77 10.21 11.89
C MET A 72 -7.43 10.13 10.51
N LYS A 73 -8.16 11.17 10.11
CA LYS A 73 -8.78 11.25 8.78
C LYS A 73 -7.75 11.19 7.66
N SER A 74 -6.65 11.94 7.77
CA SER A 74 -5.54 11.90 6.82
C SER A 74 -4.88 10.53 6.80
N TYR A 75 -4.65 9.90 7.95
CA TYR A 75 -4.07 8.57 8.03
C TYR A 75 -4.91 7.53 7.28
N ASN A 76 -6.22 7.52 7.52
CA ASN A 76 -7.17 6.62 6.85
C ASN A 76 -7.17 6.81 5.33
N THR A 77 -7.04 8.07 4.89
CA THR A 77 -6.94 8.39 3.45
C THR A 77 -5.61 7.91 2.86
N THR A 78 -4.49 8.20 3.53
CA THR A 78 -3.14 7.84 3.06
C THR A 78 -2.93 6.33 3.03
N VAL A 79 -3.41 5.57 4.02
CA VAL A 79 -3.25 4.11 4.04
C VAL A 79 -4.01 3.44 2.89
N SER A 80 -5.18 3.96 2.51
CA SER A 80 -5.93 3.47 1.35
C SER A 80 -5.16 3.70 0.06
N LYS A 81 -4.61 4.91 -0.13
CA LYS A 81 -3.76 5.25 -1.28
C LYS A 81 -2.48 4.42 -1.32
N TYR A 82 -1.79 4.27 -0.19
CA TYR A 82 -0.62 3.42 -0.05
C TYR A 82 -0.90 1.98 -0.53
N ASN A 83 -2.03 1.41 -0.11
CA ASN A 83 -2.41 0.06 -0.54
C ASN A 83 -2.71 0.00 -2.05
N ALA A 84 -3.29 1.04 -2.65
CA ALA A 84 -3.54 1.10 -4.09
C ALA A 84 -2.22 1.21 -4.88
N THR A 85 -1.33 2.13 -4.49
CA THR A 85 0.00 2.31 -5.08
C THR A 85 0.85 1.04 -4.95
N LEU A 86 0.77 0.37 -3.80
CA LEU A 86 1.47 -0.89 -3.58
C LEU A 86 0.96 -1.98 -4.52
N LYS A 87 -0.36 -2.09 -4.71
CA LYS A 87 -0.95 -3.04 -5.67
C LYS A 87 -0.50 -2.73 -7.10
N GLN A 88 -0.42 -1.45 -7.48
CA GLN A 88 0.11 -1.04 -8.78
C GLN A 88 1.56 -1.49 -8.95
N LEU A 89 2.42 -1.26 -7.95
CA LEU A 89 3.81 -1.71 -7.99
C LEU A 89 3.92 -3.24 -8.09
N LEU A 90 3.14 -3.98 -7.30
CA LEU A 90 3.12 -5.44 -7.35
C LEU A 90 2.60 -5.97 -8.69
N SER A 91 1.71 -5.25 -9.37
CA SER A 91 1.22 -5.63 -10.69
C SER A 91 2.24 -5.45 -11.82
N LEU A 92 3.32 -4.70 -11.58
CA LEU A 92 4.45 -4.60 -12.51
C LEU A 92 5.36 -5.83 -12.43
N LEU A 93 5.33 -6.57 -11.33
CA LEU A 93 6.06 -7.82 -11.23
C LEU A 93 5.40 -8.85 -12.14
N PRO A 94 6.17 -9.72 -12.80
CA PRO A 94 5.59 -10.84 -13.52
C PRO A 94 4.70 -11.63 -12.56
N GLN A 95 3.40 -11.70 -12.86
CA GLN A 95 2.54 -12.68 -12.23
C GLN A 95 3.08 -14.03 -12.67
N GLU A 96 3.40 -14.92 -11.73
CA GLU A 96 3.52 -16.33 -12.09
C GLU A 96 2.17 -16.71 -12.69
N VAL A 97 2.12 -16.74 -14.02
CA VAL A 97 1.05 -17.39 -14.74
C VAL A 97 1.24 -18.84 -14.34
N GLU A 98 0.37 -19.37 -13.49
CA GLU A 98 0.09 -20.79 -13.58
C GLU A 98 -0.44 -20.99 -15.01
N GLU A 99 0.47 -21.25 -15.95
CA GLU A 99 0.16 -21.94 -17.19
C GLU A 99 -0.30 -23.35 -16.77
N SER A 100 -1.52 -23.49 -16.24
CA SER A 100 -2.01 -24.80 -15.81
C SER A 100 -3.30 -25.24 -16.47
N ASP A 101 -4.15 -24.34 -16.98
CA ASP A 101 -5.48 -24.80 -17.38
C ASP A 101 -5.64 -24.90 -18.89
N ALA A 102 -5.38 -23.85 -19.67
CA ALA A 102 -5.69 -23.85 -21.10
C ALA A 102 -4.78 -24.76 -21.97
N PHE A 103 -3.50 -24.90 -21.63
CA PHE A 103 -2.57 -25.78 -22.37
C PHE A 103 -2.69 -27.24 -21.92
N MET A 104 -2.88 -27.50 -20.62
CA MET A 104 -3.08 -28.86 -20.11
C MET A 104 -4.41 -29.44 -20.59
N ASP A 105 -5.50 -28.66 -20.58
CA ASP A 105 -6.79 -29.11 -21.12
C ASP A 105 -6.72 -29.49 -22.61
N PHE A 106 -5.86 -28.84 -23.39
CA PHE A 106 -5.65 -29.12 -24.81
C PHE A 106 -4.86 -30.41 -25.04
N VAL A 107 -3.86 -30.70 -24.20
CA VAL A 107 -2.99 -31.88 -24.37
C VAL A 107 -3.58 -33.13 -23.71
N THR A 108 -4.42 -33.00 -22.68
CA THR A 108 -5.04 -34.15 -22.00
C THR A 108 -6.38 -34.60 -22.59
N ASN A 109 -7.00 -33.79 -23.45
CA ASN A 109 -8.24 -34.13 -24.16
C ASN A 109 -8.06 -34.27 -25.69
N GLY A 110 -6.84 -34.55 -26.17
CA GLY A 110 -6.50 -34.76 -27.58
C GLY A 110 -5.78 -36.07 -27.83
#